data_AF-A0A1H6R3M7-F1
#
_entry.id   AF-A0A1H6R3M7-F1
#
_cell.length_a   1.000
_cell.length_b   1.000
_cell.length_c   1.000
_cell.angle_alpha   90.00
_cell.angle_beta   90.00
_cell.angle_gamma   90.00
#
_symmetry.space_group_name_H-M   'P 1'
#
loop_
_entity.id
_entity.type
_entity.pdbx_description
1 polymer ?
#
loop_
_entity_poly.entity_id
_entity_poly.type
_entity_poly.pdbx_seq_one_letter_code
_entity_poly.pdbx_strand_id
1 'polypeptide(L)'
;MIEKQNTLEWLDFIITIALDSSESEVSTISQAQYENITNQLHQKKQDYIAYLNHQTFTLSSRRKIQHLIRQQHGSLLVLLEQTARRVTRIHPLNVLTIGALQRTAVCVYDLLIFIESSFAAYLDLDDRAPDAYLAQFEKEYQRGISLVKKELDQRKADPVLIGVLLEALSAEPGGPMLKNKSFRTVSYQRELLLGLNQLLSLNPAADLDYALVELLVYLNFNSRPFMDYYIDHLSRRVQAVEPARDKIHLLMLQYKRFNQMHRRHGVRLSPFDSDLKKVISNWFTQEIGFLKEQSGWSADPPGDLSALRTAAEPGALKVLVLLSVDQIGLILRALDSLRIIKARSMNAVFQSIAPFLSTPRKADLSWDSMRSKSYAFEEKDKLTVIKVLESVITWIKEY
;
A
#
# COMPACT_ATOMS: atom_id res chain seq x y z
N MET A 1 11.90 -35.16 17.42
CA MET A 1 13.12 -34.33 17.52
C MET A 1 13.61 -34.14 16.10
N ILE A 2 13.28 -33.02 15.46
CA ILE A 2 13.92 -32.64 14.19
C ILE A 2 15.29 -32.13 14.59
N GLU A 3 16.33 -32.89 14.27
CA GLU A 3 17.72 -32.52 14.56
C GLU A 3 18.02 -31.11 14.08
N LYS A 4 18.90 -30.43 14.81
CA LYS A 4 19.48 -29.12 14.49
C LYS A 4 20.36 -29.19 13.22
N GLN A 5 19.86 -29.71 12.11
CA GLN A 5 20.49 -29.51 10.82
C GLN A 5 20.08 -28.10 10.39
N ASN A 6 20.99 -27.15 10.64
CA ASN A 6 20.88 -25.79 10.19
C ASN A 6 20.72 -25.84 8.67
N THR A 7 19.50 -25.62 8.17
CA THR A 7 19.11 -25.89 6.77
C THR A 7 19.92 -25.07 5.75
N LEU A 8 20.60 -24.02 6.20
CA LEU A 8 21.52 -23.21 5.41
C LEU A 8 22.95 -23.77 5.35
N GLU A 9 23.36 -24.70 6.21
CA GLU A 9 24.73 -25.25 6.24
C GLU A 9 25.14 -25.84 4.90
N TRP A 10 24.22 -26.50 4.21
CA TRP A 10 24.54 -27.06 2.90
C TRP A 10 24.75 -25.96 1.85
N LEU A 11 23.94 -24.90 1.87
CA LEU A 11 24.12 -23.76 0.96
C LEU A 11 25.44 -23.05 1.26
N ASP A 12 25.75 -22.82 2.54
CA ASP A 12 27.01 -22.25 3.00
C ASP A 12 28.20 -23.11 2.57
N PHE A 13 28.14 -24.43 2.78
CA PHE A 13 29.18 -25.37 2.34
C PHE A 13 29.41 -25.33 0.82
N ILE A 14 28.33 -25.34 0.02
CA ILE A 14 28.45 -25.28 -1.43
C ILE A 14 29.08 -23.95 -1.86
N ILE A 15 28.65 -22.84 -1.26
CA ILE A 15 29.15 -21.51 -1.59
C ILE A 15 30.59 -21.34 -1.15
N THR A 16 30.95 -21.74 0.07
CA THR A 16 32.24 -21.44 0.73
C THR A 16 33.32 -22.47 0.48
N ILE A 17 32.98 -23.76 0.36
CA ILE A 17 33.96 -24.85 0.31
C ILE A 17 33.90 -25.60 -1.01
N ALA A 18 32.73 -26.10 -1.41
CA ALA A 18 32.64 -27.02 -2.56
C ALA A 18 32.91 -26.35 -3.91
N LEU A 19 32.63 -25.05 -4.02
CA LEU A 19 32.84 -24.25 -5.22
C LEU A 19 34.01 -23.26 -5.04
N ASP A 20 34.86 -23.46 -4.02
CA ASP A 20 36.08 -22.67 -3.87
C ASP A 20 37.16 -23.13 -4.86
N SER A 21 37.52 -22.26 -5.79
CA SER A 21 38.58 -22.52 -6.77
C SER A 21 39.76 -21.58 -6.58
N SER A 22 39.96 -21.02 -5.38
CA SER A 22 40.91 -19.92 -5.15
C SER A 22 42.38 -20.24 -5.39
N GLU A 23 42.75 -21.48 -5.74
CA GLU A 23 44.17 -21.86 -5.90
C GLU A 23 44.50 -22.71 -7.15
N SER A 24 43.57 -23.00 -8.06
CA SER A 24 43.93 -23.83 -9.23
C SER A 24 43.24 -23.43 -10.53
N GLU A 25 44.05 -23.15 -11.54
CA GLU A 25 43.65 -22.81 -12.92
C GLU A 25 42.80 -23.91 -13.60
N VAL A 26 42.61 -25.08 -12.96
CA VAL A 26 41.98 -26.28 -13.53
C VAL A 26 41.00 -26.98 -12.57
N SER A 27 40.61 -26.42 -11.41
CA SER A 27 39.58 -27.05 -10.56
C SER A 27 38.16 -26.75 -11.07
N THR A 28 37.81 -27.30 -12.23
CA THR A 28 36.42 -27.33 -12.71
C THR A 28 35.68 -28.50 -12.09
N ILE A 29 34.50 -28.23 -11.52
CA ILE A 29 33.59 -29.32 -11.14
C ILE A 29 33.21 -30.14 -12.39
N SER A 30 33.00 -31.45 -12.23
CA SER A 30 32.55 -32.31 -13.32
C SER A 30 31.08 -32.07 -13.67
N GLN A 31 30.66 -32.50 -14.86
CA GLN A 31 29.26 -32.44 -15.28
C GLN A 31 28.32 -33.17 -14.29
N ALA A 32 28.73 -34.34 -13.79
CA ALA A 32 27.97 -35.09 -12.80
C ALA A 32 27.86 -34.34 -11.46
N GLN A 33 28.92 -33.65 -11.03
CA GLN A 33 28.88 -32.81 -9.83
C GLN A 33 27.94 -31.62 -10.01
N TYR A 34 27.99 -30.96 -11.17
CA TYR A 34 27.08 -29.86 -11.51
C TYR A 34 25.61 -30.27 -11.49
N GLU A 35 25.28 -31.42 -12.09
CA GLU A 35 23.93 -31.98 -12.10
C GLU A 35 23.47 -32.36 -10.69
N ASN A 36 24.33 -32.99 -9.90
CA ASN A 36 24.04 -33.34 -8.51
C ASN A 36 23.75 -32.08 -7.66
N ILE A 37 24.58 -31.03 -7.76
CA ILE A 37 24.36 -29.75 -7.06
C ILE A 37 23.01 -29.16 -7.47
N THR A 38 22.70 -29.16 -8.77
CA THR A 38 21.43 -28.63 -9.29
C THR A 38 20.22 -29.38 -8.72
N ASN A 39 20.27 -30.71 -8.69
CA ASN A 39 19.17 -31.51 -8.17
C ASN A 39 19.00 -31.32 -6.66
N GLN A 40 20.11 -31.27 -5.92
CA GLN A 40 20.08 -31.03 -4.48
C GLN A 40 19.55 -29.63 -4.13
N LEU A 41 19.81 -28.59 -4.94
CA LEU A 41 19.27 -27.24 -4.72
C LEU A 41 17.74 -27.25 -4.62
N HIS A 42 17.06 -28.02 -5.47
CA HIS A 42 15.60 -28.10 -5.45
C HIS A 42 15.08 -28.73 -4.15
N GLN A 43 15.68 -29.86 -3.74
CA GLN A 43 15.31 -30.53 -2.50
C GLN A 43 15.56 -29.62 -1.29
N LYS A 44 16.74 -28.99 -1.23
CA LYS A 44 17.12 -28.10 -0.12
C LYS A 44 16.24 -26.87 -0.01
N LYS A 45 15.77 -26.33 -1.14
CA LYS A 45 14.76 -25.26 -1.14
C LYS A 45 13.47 -25.71 -0.47
N GLN A 46 12.95 -26.89 -0.82
CA GLN A 46 11.71 -27.42 -0.24
C GLN A 46 11.88 -27.73 1.26
N ASP A 47 12.99 -28.36 1.64
CA ASP A 47 13.32 -28.66 3.04
C ASP A 47 13.37 -27.39 3.88
N TYR A 48 13.99 -26.33 3.35
CA TYR A 48 14.08 -25.03 4.01
C TYR A 48 12.70 -24.38 4.23
N ILE A 49 11.85 -24.38 3.20
CA ILE A 49 10.49 -23.85 3.28
C ILE A 49 9.67 -24.61 4.32
N ALA A 50 9.73 -25.94 4.30
CA ALA A 50 9.03 -26.80 5.25
C ALA A 50 9.51 -26.56 6.69
N TYR A 51 10.84 -26.46 6.88
CA TYR A 51 11.45 -26.12 8.16
C TYR A 51 10.94 -24.78 8.69
N LEU A 52 10.99 -23.72 7.88
CA LEU A 52 10.64 -22.38 8.34
C LEU A 52 9.17 -22.30 8.72
N ASN A 53 8.27 -22.87 7.89
CA ASN A 53 6.85 -22.97 8.19
C ASN A 53 6.62 -23.70 9.51
N HIS A 54 7.20 -24.90 9.69
CA HIS A 54 7.06 -25.67 10.92
C HIS A 54 7.57 -24.91 12.16
N GLN A 55 8.71 -24.23 12.06
CA GLN A 55 9.23 -23.40 13.17
C GLN A 55 8.27 -22.25 13.52
N THR A 56 7.69 -21.58 12.52
CA THR A 56 6.73 -20.51 12.80
C THR A 56 5.43 -21.00 13.45
N PHE A 57 4.97 -22.22 13.15
CA PHE A 57 3.82 -22.83 13.81
C PHE A 57 4.13 -23.29 15.24
N THR A 58 5.33 -23.78 15.49
CA THR A 58 5.71 -24.30 16.81
C THR A 58 6.09 -23.18 17.80
N LEU A 59 6.60 -22.05 17.30
CA LEU A 59 6.92 -20.90 18.12
C LEU A 59 5.66 -20.12 18.51
N SER A 60 5.25 -20.19 19.78
CA SER A 60 4.07 -19.48 20.29
C SER A 60 4.25 -17.97 20.49
N SER A 61 5.47 -17.45 20.35
CA SER A 61 5.78 -16.04 20.62
C SER A 61 6.11 -15.28 19.34
N ARG A 62 5.35 -14.21 19.09
CA ARG A 62 5.57 -13.27 17.97
C ARG A 62 7.01 -12.74 17.92
N ARG A 63 7.62 -12.43 19.08
CA ARG A 63 9.00 -11.95 19.16
C ARG A 63 10.02 -13.02 18.76
N LYS A 64 9.79 -14.28 19.14
CA LYS A 64 10.66 -15.40 18.75
C LYS A 64 10.58 -15.68 17.26
N ILE A 65 9.38 -15.67 16.68
CA ILE A 65 9.18 -15.77 15.23
C ILE A 65 9.91 -14.62 14.53
N GLN A 66 9.72 -13.38 15.01
CA GLN A 66 10.37 -12.20 14.44
C GLN A 66 11.89 -12.33 14.43
N HIS A 67 12.49 -12.75 15.55
CA HIS A 67 13.93 -12.97 15.62
C HIS A 67 14.38 -14.06 14.64
N LEU A 68 13.70 -15.21 14.61
CA LEU A 68 14.04 -16.30 13.70
C LEU A 68 13.99 -15.82 12.24
N ILE A 69 12.90 -15.18 11.82
CA ILE A 69 12.72 -14.70 10.45
C ILE A 69 13.79 -13.68 10.06
N ARG A 70 14.09 -12.71 10.94
CA ARG A 70 15.14 -11.71 10.68
C ARG A 70 16.53 -12.33 10.59
N GLN A 71 16.85 -13.26 11.48
CA GLN A 71 18.11 -13.98 11.44
C GLN A 71 18.26 -14.76 10.13
N GLN A 72 17.23 -15.50 9.74
CA GLN A 72 17.21 -16.30 8.53
C GLN A 72 17.30 -15.45 7.25
N HIS A 73 16.55 -14.35 7.19
CA HIS A 73 16.64 -13.37 6.10
C HIS A 73 18.05 -12.79 5.98
N GLY A 74 18.63 -12.35 7.10
CA GLY A 74 20.01 -11.83 7.14
C GLY A 74 21.06 -12.85 6.68
N SER A 75 20.96 -14.11 7.12
CA SER A 75 21.87 -15.17 6.69
C SER A 75 21.80 -15.44 5.19
N LEU A 76 20.60 -15.47 4.60
CA LEU A 76 20.43 -15.65 3.16
C LEU A 76 20.97 -14.45 2.36
N LEU A 77 20.83 -13.22 2.86
CA LEU A 77 21.44 -12.04 2.23
C LEU A 77 22.97 -12.15 2.20
N VAL A 78 23.58 -12.60 3.29
CA VAL A 78 25.04 -12.83 3.35
C VAL A 78 25.47 -13.89 2.33
N LEU A 79 24.74 -15.01 2.25
CA LEU A 79 25.04 -16.08 1.28
C LEU A 79 24.91 -15.59 -0.17
N LEU A 80 23.90 -14.76 -0.48
CA LEU A 80 23.71 -14.19 -1.80
C LEU A 80 24.87 -13.28 -2.19
N GLU A 81 25.28 -12.41 -1.28
CA GLU A 81 26.40 -11.49 -1.46
C GLU A 81 27.73 -12.22 -1.66
N GLN A 82 27.98 -13.28 -0.86
CA GLN A 82 29.15 -14.14 -1.02
C GLN A 82 29.16 -14.84 -2.38
N THR A 83 28.01 -15.37 -2.81
CA THR A 83 27.87 -16.04 -4.10
C THR A 83 28.18 -15.07 -5.25
N ALA A 84 27.63 -13.85 -5.20
CA ALA A 84 27.89 -12.82 -6.19
C ALA A 84 29.38 -12.45 -6.28
N ARG A 85 30.06 -12.26 -5.13
CA ARG A 85 31.50 -12.00 -5.09
C ARG A 85 32.32 -13.15 -5.68
N ARG A 86 31.95 -14.41 -5.41
CA ARG A 86 32.66 -15.58 -5.93
C ARG A 86 32.55 -15.69 -7.45
N VAL A 87 31.36 -15.46 -8.01
CA VAL A 87 31.16 -15.46 -9.47
C VAL A 87 32.15 -14.50 -10.17
N THR A 88 32.43 -13.33 -9.57
CA THR A 88 33.38 -12.36 -10.16
C THR A 88 34.86 -12.75 -10.07
N ARG A 89 35.21 -13.68 -9.17
CA ARG A 89 36.60 -14.11 -8.92
C ARG A 89 36.99 -15.36 -9.71
N ILE A 90 36.01 -16.09 -10.22
CA ILE A 90 36.23 -17.34 -10.96
C ILE A 90 36.62 -17.03 -12.40
N HIS A 91 37.61 -17.76 -12.91
CA HIS A 91 38.05 -17.64 -14.29
C HIS A 91 36.88 -17.93 -15.27
N PRO A 92 36.65 -17.12 -16.32
CA PRO A 92 35.49 -17.26 -17.22
C PRO A 92 35.38 -18.63 -17.91
N LEU A 93 36.49 -19.35 -18.07
CA LEU A 93 36.51 -20.70 -18.65
C LEU A 93 35.90 -21.78 -17.74
N ASN A 94 35.73 -21.51 -16.44
CA ASN A 94 35.12 -22.43 -15.48
C ASN A 94 33.59 -22.36 -15.53
N VAL A 95 33.03 -22.60 -16.72
CA VAL A 95 31.60 -22.41 -17.04
C VAL A 95 30.69 -23.22 -16.10
N LEU A 96 31.06 -24.46 -15.77
CA LEU A 96 30.26 -25.30 -14.87
C LEU A 96 30.22 -24.75 -13.44
N THR A 97 31.35 -24.30 -12.90
CA THR A 97 31.42 -23.70 -11.56
C THR A 97 30.63 -22.38 -11.51
N ILE A 98 30.76 -21.54 -12.54
CA ILE A 98 29.98 -20.30 -12.68
C ILE A 98 28.49 -20.62 -12.76
N GLY A 99 28.10 -21.61 -13.58
CA GLY A 99 26.72 -22.06 -13.69
C GLY A 99 26.15 -22.58 -12.38
N ALA A 100 26.93 -23.35 -11.61
CA ALA A 100 26.52 -23.86 -10.30
C ALA A 100 26.27 -22.71 -9.32
N LEU A 101 27.19 -21.75 -9.23
CA LEU A 101 27.03 -20.58 -8.37
C LEU A 101 25.82 -19.72 -8.79
N GLN A 102 25.59 -19.54 -10.08
CA GLN A 102 24.42 -18.81 -10.57
C GLN A 102 23.12 -19.51 -10.17
N ARG A 103 23.05 -20.84 -10.29
CA ARG A 103 21.88 -21.63 -9.85
C ARG A 103 21.69 -21.54 -8.32
N THR A 104 22.79 -21.56 -7.57
CA THR A 104 22.76 -21.37 -6.12
C THR A 104 22.26 -19.97 -5.74
N ALA A 105 22.73 -18.92 -6.42
CA ALA A 105 22.28 -17.54 -6.20
C ALA A 105 20.76 -17.40 -6.44
N VAL A 106 20.25 -17.99 -7.54
CA VAL A 106 18.80 -18.02 -7.84
C VAL A 106 18.03 -18.73 -6.72
N CYS A 107 18.52 -19.87 -6.23
CA CYS A 107 17.89 -20.60 -5.14
C CYS A 107 17.83 -19.78 -3.83
N VAL A 108 18.96 -19.17 -3.43
CA VAL A 108 19.04 -18.30 -2.25
C VAL A 108 18.09 -17.10 -2.39
N TYR A 109 18.04 -16.50 -3.58
CA TYR A 109 17.15 -15.40 -3.88
C TYR A 109 15.67 -15.80 -3.81
N ASP A 110 15.29 -16.96 -4.35
CA ASP A 110 13.94 -17.50 -4.22
C ASP A 110 13.52 -17.70 -2.76
N LEU A 111 14.44 -18.15 -1.91
CA LEU A 111 14.19 -18.29 -0.47
C LEU A 111 13.99 -16.92 0.20
N LEU A 112 14.74 -15.89 -0.20
CA LEU A 112 14.52 -14.51 0.27
C LEU A 112 13.13 -14.01 -0.13
N ILE A 113 12.71 -14.21 -1.39
CA ILE A 113 11.35 -13.86 -1.85
C ILE A 113 10.28 -14.56 -1.02
N PHE A 114 10.46 -15.85 -0.76
CA PHE A 114 9.52 -16.62 0.04
C PHE A 114 9.39 -16.03 1.45
N ILE A 115 10.51 -15.67 2.09
CA ILE A 115 10.49 -15.06 3.42
C ILE A 115 9.78 -13.70 3.38
N GLU A 116 10.12 -12.86 2.40
CA GLU A 116 9.57 -11.51 2.25
C GLU A 116 8.07 -11.52 1.97
N SER A 117 7.58 -12.47 1.16
CA SER A 117 6.16 -12.59 0.83
C SER A 117 5.33 -13.23 1.95
N SER A 118 5.86 -14.26 2.61
CA SER A 118 5.12 -15.03 3.63
C SER A 118 5.20 -14.41 5.02
N PHE A 119 6.29 -13.70 5.31
CA PHE A 119 6.61 -13.20 6.65
C PHE A 119 6.90 -11.69 6.69
N ALA A 120 6.39 -10.92 5.72
CA ALA A 120 6.54 -9.46 5.63
C ALA A 120 6.30 -8.72 6.97
N ALA A 121 5.31 -9.16 7.75
CA ALA A 121 4.93 -8.55 9.03
C ALA A 121 6.01 -8.67 10.14
N TYR A 122 7.06 -9.46 9.91
CA TYR A 122 8.18 -9.68 10.83
C TYR A 122 9.48 -9.00 10.37
N LEU A 123 9.50 -8.49 9.13
CA LEU A 123 10.66 -7.86 8.52
C LEU A 123 10.53 -6.34 8.55
N ASP A 124 11.68 -5.66 8.51
CA ASP A 124 11.73 -4.25 8.15
C ASP A 124 12.03 -4.16 6.65
N LEU A 125 11.02 -3.78 5.86
CA LEU A 125 11.15 -3.72 4.41
C LEU A 125 11.55 -2.33 3.92
N ASP A 126 11.67 -1.35 4.82
CA ASP A 126 12.06 0.02 4.45
C ASP A 126 13.58 0.18 4.35
N ASP A 127 14.33 -0.81 4.83
CA ASP A 127 15.78 -0.90 4.66
C ASP A 127 16.19 -1.06 3.18
N ARG A 128 17.36 -0.49 2.86
CA ARG A 128 17.99 -0.61 1.54
C ARG A 128 18.31 -2.08 1.25
N ALA A 129 17.92 -2.54 0.06
CA ALA A 129 18.28 -3.88 -0.41
C ALA A 129 19.76 -3.93 -0.86
N PRO A 130 20.50 -5.01 -0.54
CA PRO A 130 21.89 -5.19 -0.98
C PRO A 130 22.03 -5.28 -2.51
N ASP A 131 23.21 -4.91 -3.02
CA ASP A 131 23.46 -4.84 -4.46
C ASP A 131 23.33 -6.21 -5.16
N ALA A 132 23.77 -7.31 -4.53
CA ALA A 132 23.58 -8.66 -5.08
C ALA A 132 22.10 -9.05 -5.21
N TYR A 133 21.25 -8.63 -4.25
CA TYR A 133 19.80 -8.83 -4.29
C TYR A 133 19.17 -8.03 -5.43
N LEU A 134 19.56 -6.75 -5.57
CA LEU A 134 19.06 -5.87 -6.63
C LEU A 134 19.48 -6.35 -8.03
N ALA A 135 20.71 -6.85 -8.19
CA ALA A 135 21.20 -7.40 -9.44
C ALA A 135 20.41 -8.64 -9.87
N GLN A 136 20.02 -9.50 -8.92
CA GLN A 136 19.19 -10.67 -9.21
C GLN A 136 17.76 -10.26 -9.58
N PHE A 137 17.19 -9.30 -8.84
CA PHE A 137 15.89 -8.70 -9.16
C PHE A 137 15.85 -8.13 -10.58
N GLU A 138 16.85 -7.34 -10.94
CA GLU A 138 16.88 -6.63 -12.22
C GLU A 138 16.86 -7.59 -13.41
N LYS A 139 17.62 -8.69 -13.35
CA LYS A 139 17.65 -9.72 -14.41
C LYS A 139 16.26 -10.29 -14.70
N GLU A 140 15.51 -10.62 -13.65
CA GLU A 140 14.18 -11.20 -13.76
C GLU A 140 13.14 -10.15 -14.16
N TYR A 141 13.22 -8.98 -13.54
CA TYR A 141 12.27 -7.90 -13.69
C TYR A 141 12.31 -7.26 -15.08
N GLN A 142 13.50 -6.98 -15.63
CA GLN A 142 13.63 -6.40 -16.98
C GLN A 142 13.07 -7.33 -18.06
N ARG A 143 13.28 -8.64 -17.91
CA ARG A 143 12.69 -9.63 -18.81
C ARG A 143 11.17 -9.62 -18.70
N GLY A 144 10.61 -9.53 -17.49
CA GLY A 144 9.17 -9.44 -17.29
C GLY A 144 8.55 -8.18 -17.88
N ILE A 145 9.16 -7.01 -17.63
CA ILE A 145 8.69 -5.72 -18.13
C ILE A 145 8.75 -5.65 -19.65
N SER A 146 9.80 -6.17 -20.29
CA SER A 146 9.89 -6.18 -21.76
C SER A 146 8.80 -7.03 -22.42
N LEU A 147 8.43 -8.17 -21.82
CA LEU A 147 7.31 -8.99 -22.28
C LEU A 147 5.96 -8.26 -22.09
N VAL A 148 5.72 -7.70 -20.90
CA VAL A 148 4.49 -6.94 -20.62
C VAL A 148 4.33 -5.76 -21.57
N LYS A 149 5.41 -5.00 -21.82
CA LYS A 149 5.40 -3.88 -22.77
C LYS A 149 4.97 -4.34 -24.16
N LYS A 150 5.58 -5.41 -24.67
CA LYS A 150 5.26 -5.97 -25.99
C LYS A 150 3.79 -6.39 -26.10
N GLU A 151 3.25 -7.04 -25.07
CA GLU A 151 1.84 -7.46 -25.03
C GLU A 151 0.87 -6.27 -24.96
N LEU A 152 1.17 -5.26 -24.15
CA LEU A 152 0.36 -4.03 -24.06
C LEU A 152 0.32 -3.29 -25.41
N ASP A 153 1.47 -3.17 -26.08
CA ASP A 153 1.58 -2.55 -27.40
C ASP A 153 0.77 -3.33 -28.45
N GLN A 154 0.84 -4.67 -28.45
CA GLN A 154 0.08 -5.53 -29.38
C GLN A 154 -1.44 -5.40 -29.19
N ARG A 155 -1.90 -5.21 -27.96
CA ARG A 155 -3.32 -5.07 -27.62
C ARG A 155 -3.85 -3.65 -27.78
N LYS A 156 -3.01 -2.69 -28.20
CA LYS A 156 -3.38 -1.28 -28.43
C LYS A 156 -4.02 -0.62 -27.20
N ALA A 157 -3.51 -0.92 -26.00
CA ALA A 157 -3.92 -0.18 -24.79
C ALA A 157 -3.53 1.31 -24.89
N ASP A 158 -4.15 2.16 -24.07
CA ASP A 158 -3.94 3.60 -24.10
C ASP A 158 -2.43 3.94 -23.96
N PRO A 159 -1.81 4.56 -24.99
CA PRO A 159 -0.38 4.84 -24.99
C PRO A 159 0.05 5.81 -23.89
N VAL A 160 -0.84 6.69 -23.42
CA VAL A 160 -0.55 7.62 -22.32
C VAL A 160 -0.50 6.86 -21.00
N LEU A 161 -1.47 5.96 -20.76
CA LEU A 161 -1.49 5.11 -19.57
C LEU A 161 -0.29 4.17 -19.53
N ILE A 162 0.04 3.54 -20.66
CA ILE A 162 1.24 2.70 -20.79
C ILE A 162 2.49 3.52 -20.52
N GLY A 163 2.60 4.74 -21.06
CA GLY A 163 3.74 5.63 -20.84
C GLY A 163 3.96 5.91 -19.35
N VAL A 164 2.90 6.32 -18.65
CA VAL A 164 2.92 6.56 -17.19
C VAL A 164 3.31 5.32 -16.41
N LEU A 165 2.76 4.16 -16.78
CA LEU A 165 3.08 2.88 -16.14
C LEU A 165 4.54 2.51 -16.33
N LEU A 166 5.01 2.52 -17.58
CA LEU A 166 6.34 2.09 -17.93
C LEU A 166 7.41 3.05 -17.40
N GLU A 167 7.15 4.35 -17.32
CA GLU A 167 8.08 5.30 -16.70
C GLU A 167 8.31 4.97 -15.23
N ALA A 168 7.23 4.71 -14.47
CA ALA A 168 7.34 4.33 -13.06
C ALA A 168 7.96 2.94 -12.83
N LEU A 169 7.83 2.03 -13.82
CA LEU A 169 8.44 0.71 -13.77
C LEU A 169 9.85 0.69 -14.32
N SER A 170 10.20 1.64 -15.18
CA SER A 170 11.52 1.76 -15.76
C SER A 170 12.48 2.21 -14.67
N ALA A 171 13.46 1.36 -14.42
CA ALA A 171 14.64 1.73 -13.71
C ALA A 171 15.77 1.50 -14.71
N GLU A 172 16.46 2.57 -15.10
CA GLU A 172 17.59 2.45 -16.03
C GLU A 172 18.65 1.54 -15.45
N PRO A 173 19.10 0.49 -16.15
CA PRO A 173 20.10 -0.43 -15.64
C PRO A 173 21.32 0.29 -15.08
N GLY A 174 21.65 0.05 -13.81
CA GLY A 174 22.78 0.70 -13.12
C GLY A 174 22.58 2.18 -12.73
N GLY A 175 21.39 2.74 -12.93
CA GLY A 175 21.07 4.13 -12.57
C GLY A 175 21.08 4.39 -11.05
N PRO A 176 21.29 5.65 -10.61
CA PRO A 176 21.36 6.02 -9.19
C PRO A 176 20.07 5.71 -8.42
N MET A 177 18.91 5.66 -9.10
CA MET A 177 17.63 5.29 -8.50
C MET A 177 17.51 3.78 -8.18
N LEU A 178 18.26 2.91 -8.85
CA LEU A 178 18.29 1.47 -8.53
C LEU A 178 19.12 1.17 -7.29
N LYS A 179 20.24 1.88 -7.12
CA LYS A 179 21.18 1.63 -6.01
C LYS A 179 20.57 1.85 -4.63
N ASN A 180 19.47 2.61 -4.53
CA ASN A 180 18.84 2.98 -3.26
C ASN A 180 17.44 2.38 -3.06
N LYS A 181 17.07 1.32 -3.80
CA LYS A 181 15.76 0.68 -3.61
C LYS A 181 15.70 -0.08 -2.28
N SER A 182 14.59 0.08 -1.56
CA SER A 182 14.30 -0.74 -0.38
C SER A 182 13.63 -2.06 -0.77
N PHE A 183 13.61 -3.02 0.15
CA PHE A 183 12.90 -4.29 -0.05
C PHE A 183 11.41 -4.07 -0.34
N ARG A 184 10.78 -3.06 0.28
CA ARG A 184 9.38 -2.69 0.04
C ARG A 184 9.16 -2.26 -1.40
N THR A 185 10.03 -1.42 -1.96
CA THR A 185 9.94 -0.98 -3.36
C THR A 185 10.07 -2.17 -4.31
N VAL A 186 11.03 -3.07 -4.07
CA VAL A 186 11.19 -4.27 -4.89
C VAL A 186 9.97 -5.17 -4.79
N SER A 187 9.45 -5.41 -3.59
CA SER A 187 8.24 -6.19 -3.36
C SER A 187 7.04 -5.61 -4.12
N TYR A 188 6.82 -4.29 -4.04
CA TYR A 188 5.76 -3.60 -4.79
C TYR A 188 5.89 -3.84 -6.30
N GLN A 189 7.10 -3.68 -6.85
CA GLN A 189 7.35 -3.85 -8.28
C GLN A 189 7.08 -5.28 -8.75
N ARG A 190 7.42 -6.29 -7.93
CA ARG A 190 7.07 -7.69 -8.24
C ARG A 190 5.57 -7.91 -8.22
N GLU A 191 4.86 -7.39 -7.22
CA GLU A 191 3.40 -7.54 -7.13
C GLU A 191 2.70 -6.89 -8.32
N LEU A 192 3.16 -5.72 -8.74
CA LEU A 192 2.64 -5.05 -9.93
C LEU A 192 2.93 -5.84 -11.21
N LEU A 193 4.15 -6.34 -11.39
CA LEU A 193 4.50 -7.18 -12.54
C LEU A 193 3.68 -8.48 -12.56
N LEU A 194 3.46 -9.11 -11.41
CA LEU A 194 2.62 -10.30 -11.30
C LEU A 194 1.16 -9.99 -11.68
N GLY A 195 0.62 -8.89 -11.15
CA GLY A 195 -0.74 -8.43 -11.48
C GLY A 195 -0.90 -8.13 -12.97
N LEU A 196 0.09 -7.49 -13.60
CA LEU A 196 0.09 -7.21 -15.03
C LEU A 196 0.08 -8.49 -15.86
N ASN A 197 0.91 -9.48 -15.52
CA ASN A 197 0.94 -10.76 -16.21
C ASN A 197 -0.39 -11.53 -16.08
N GLN A 198 -1.01 -11.52 -14.90
CA GLN A 198 -2.33 -12.12 -14.68
C GLN A 198 -3.43 -11.39 -15.46
N LEU A 199 -3.38 -10.07 -15.49
CA LEU A 199 -4.34 -9.26 -16.22
C LEU A 199 -4.27 -9.55 -17.73
N LEU A 200 -3.06 -9.57 -18.28
CA LEU A 200 -2.81 -9.85 -19.70
C LEU A 200 -3.19 -11.27 -20.10
N SER A 201 -3.05 -12.26 -19.21
CA SER A 201 -3.45 -13.64 -19.52
C SER A 201 -4.96 -13.86 -19.51
N LEU A 202 -5.72 -13.10 -18.70
CA LEU A 202 -7.14 -13.33 -18.46
C LEU A 202 -8.08 -12.42 -19.26
N ASN A 203 -7.68 -11.20 -19.57
CA ASN A 203 -8.62 -10.19 -20.09
C ASN A 203 -8.57 -10.02 -21.61
N PRO A 204 -9.72 -9.85 -22.28
CA PRO A 204 -9.78 -9.45 -23.68
C PRO A 204 -9.28 -8.02 -23.87
N ALA A 205 -8.86 -7.66 -25.09
CA ALA A 205 -8.31 -6.34 -25.39
C ALA A 205 -9.31 -5.18 -25.16
N ALA A 206 -10.61 -5.41 -25.29
CA ALA A 206 -11.64 -4.37 -25.24
C ALA A 206 -11.78 -3.69 -23.85
N ASP A 207 -11.44 -4.40 -22.76
CA ASP A 207 -11.57 -3.89 -21.39
C ASP A 207 -10.22 -3.67 -20.69
N LEU A 208 -9.13 -3.72 -21.47
CA LEU A 208 -7.75 -3.72 -20.96
C LEU A 208 -7.43 -2.47 -20.14
N ASP A 209 -7.76 -1.28 -20.65
CA ASP A 209 -7.45 -0.01 -19.96
C ASP A 209 -8.21 0.12 -18.64
N TYR A 210 -9.48 -0.31 -18.61
CA TYR A 210 -10.29 -0.30 -17.40
C TYR A 210 -9.74 -1.28 -16.35
N ALA A 211 -9.43 -2.51 -16.76
CA ALA A 211 -8.80 -3.50 -15.89
C ALA A 211 -7.44 -3.00 -15.38
N LEU A 212 -6.68 -2.30 -16.22
CA LEU A 212 -5.38 -1.75 -15.85
C LEU A 212 -5.53 -0.66 -14.78
N VAL A 213 -6.48 0.25 -14.95
CA VAL A 213 -6.83 1.24 -13.92
C VAL A 213 -7.25 0.55 -12.61
N GLU A 214 -8.08 -0.48 -12.67
CA GLU A 214 -8.50 -1.23 -11.47
C GLU A 214 -7.30 -1.86 -10.74
N LEU A 215 -6.35 -2.46 -11.47
CA LEU A 215 -5.13 -3.01 -10.90
C LEU A 215 -4.28 -1.93 -10.22
N LEU A 216 -4.10 -0.78 -10.88
CA LEU A 216 -3.33 0.34 -10.34
C LEU A 216 -4.00 0.96 -9.11
N VAL A 217 -5.33 1.03 -9.08
CA VAL A 217 -6.10 1.44 -7.90
C VAL A 217 -5.97 0.39 -6.78
N TYR A 218 -6.05 -0.90 -7.12
CA TYR A 218 -5.94 -2.00 -6.17
C TYR A 218 -4.61 -1.99 -5.43
N LEU A 219 -3.51 -1.78 -6.16
CA LEU A 219 -2.15 -1.70 -5.60
C LEU A 219 -1.81 -0.33 -5.00
N ASN A 220 -2.68 0.67 -5.10
CA ASN A 220 -2.40 2.04 -4.69
C ASN A 220 -1.16 2.61 -5.38
N PHE A 221 -1.20 2.61 -6.72
CA PHE A 221 -0.21 3.23 -7.59
C PHE A 221 -0.31 4.75 -7.48
N ASN A 222 0.12 5.28 -6.33
CA ASN A 222 0.02 6.67 -5.94
C ASN A 222 1.07 7.57 -6.61
N SER A 223 1.35 7.34 -7.89
CA SER A 223 2.20 8.21 -8.68
C SER A 223 1.40 9.43 -9.15
N ARG A 224 2.04 10.60 -9.10
CA ARG A 224 1.43 11.84 -9.59
C ARG A 224 1.07 11.78 -11.08
N PRO A 225 1.95 11.28 -11.97
CA PRO A 225 1.61 11.16 -13.40
C PRO A 225 0.35 10.32 -13.66
N PHE A 226 0.12 9.25 -12.87
CA PHE A 226 -1.09 8.44 -13.01
C PHE A 226 -2.34 9.16 -12.51
N MET A 227 -2.23 9.85 -11.39
CA MET A 227 -3.34 10.65 -10.87
C MET A 227 -3.77 11.73 -11.88
N ASP A 228 -2.79 12.43 -12.46
CA ASP A 228 -3.02 13.46 -13.46
C ASP A 228 -3.65 12.86 -14.74
N TYR A 229 -3.12 11.73 -15.23
CA TYR A 229 -3.72 10.99 -16.34
C TYR A 229 -5.20 10.63 -16.08
N TYR A 230 -5.49 10.07 -14.89
CA TYR A 230 -6.85 9.62 -14.56
C TYR A 230 -7.83 10.80 -14.47
N ILE A 231 -7.41 11.91 -13.85
CA ILE A 231 -8.20 13.14 -13.75
C ILE A 231 -8.46 13.74 -15.13
N ASP A 232 -7.43 13.82 -15.99
CA ASP A 232 -7.56 14.38 -17.34
C ASP A 232 -8.51 13.54 -18.20
N HIS A 233 -8.36 12.22 -18.16
CA HIS A 233 -9.23 11.31 -18.89
C HIS A 233 -10.70 11.46 -18.46
N LEU A 234 -10.97 11.59 -17.16
CA LEU A 234 -12.32 11.86 -16.66
C LEU A 234 -12.81 13.24 -17.08
N SER A 235 -11.98 14.27 -16.96
CA SER A 235 -12.33 15.65 -17.29
C SER A 235 -12.75 15.81 -18.75
N ARG A 236 -12.01 15.20 -19.69
CA ARG A 236 -12.38 15.20 -21.12
C ARG A 236 -13.73 14.53 -21.37
N ARG A 237 -14.01 13.41 -20.71
CA ARG A 237 -15.30 12.71 -20.82
C ARG A 237 -16.46 13.54 -20.29
N VAL A 238 -16.25 14.26 -19.20
CA VAL A 238 -17.25 15.14 -18.59
C VAL A 238 -17.50 16.38 -19.46
N GLN A 239 -16.46 16.97 -20.03
CA GLN A 239 -16.57 18.12 -20.93
C GLN A 239 -17.33 17.80 -22.22
N ALA A 240 -17.29 16.55 -22.69
CA ALA A 240 -17.98 16.11 -23.90
C ALA A 240 -19.52 15.94 -23.71
N VAL A 241 -20.03 16.02 -22.49
CA VAL A 241 -21.45 15.81 -22.17
C VAL A 241 -22.11 17.14 -21.91
N GLU A 242 -23.23 17.41 -22.58
CA GLU A 242 -24.12 18.53 -22.26
C GLU A 242 -25.56 18.01 -22.15
N PRO A 243 -26.40 18.59 -21.28
CA PRO A 243 -26.20 19.80 -20.46
C PRO A 243 -25.43 19.56 -19.13
N ALA A 244 -25.08 20.63 -18.41
CA ALA A 244 -24.36 20.60 -17.13
C ALA A 244 -24.93 19.62 -16.07
N ARG A 245 -26.25 19.41 -16.09
CA ARG A 245 -26.95 18.36 -15.29
C ARG A 245 -26.32 16.98 -15.47
N ASP A 246 -26.11 16.60 -16.72
CA ASP A 246 -25.66 15.27 -17.09
C ASP A 246 -24.16 15.11 -16.80
N LYS A 247 -23.39 16.22 -16.81
CA LYS A 247 -22.01 16.26 -16.30
C LYS A 247 -21.93 15.86 -14.82
N ILE A 248 -22.78 16.45 -13.98
CA ILE A 248 -22.84 16.16 -12.54
C ILE A 248 -23.24 14.70 -12.32
N HIS A 249 -24.29 14.22 -12.98
CA HIS A 249 -24.71 12.82 -12.87
C HIS A 249 -23.62 11.84 -13.32
N LEU A 250 -22.92 12.13 -14.43
CA LEU A 250 -21.80 11.33 -14.90
C LEU A 250 -20.67 11.28 -13.86
N LEU A 251 -20.26 12.41 -13.31
CA LEU A 251 -19.24 12.47 -12.27
C LEU A 251 -19.64 11.72 -11.01
N MET A 252 -20.90 11.86 -10.55
CA MET A 252 -21.39 11.10 -9.39
C MET A 252 -21.35 9.59 -9.65
N LEU A 253 -21.70 9.14 -10.86
CA LEU A 253 -21.61 7.75 -11.25
C LEU A 253 -20.16 7.26 -11.28
N GLN A 254 -19.24 8.02 -11.86
CA GLN A 254 -17.81 7.67 -11.88
C GLN A 254 -17.23 7.67 -10.46
N TYR A 255 -17.61 8.62 -9.61
CA TYR A 255 -17.15 8.68 -8.23
C TYR A 255 -17.62 7.46 -7.43
N LYS A 256 -18.89 7.06 -7.60
CA LYS A 256 -19.41 5.81 -7.03
C LYS A 256 -18.58 4.60 -7.48
N ARG A 257 -18.35 4.45 -8.79
CA ARG A 257 -17.58 3.34 -9.36
C ARG A 257 -16.14 3.31 -8.81
N PHE A 258 -15.47 4.45 -8.79
CA PHE A 258 -14.12 4.58 -8.26
C PHE A 258 -14.03 4.18 -6.77
N ASN A 259 -14.99 4.62 -5.96
CA ASN A 259 -15.03 4.25 -4.55
C ASN A 259 -15.27 2.74 -4.34
N GLN A 260 -16.04 2.11 -5.23
CA GLN A 260 -16.34 0.67 -5.22
C GLN A 260 -15.17 -0.20 -5.66
N MET A 261 -14.15 0.34 -6.34
CA MET A 261 -12.95 -0.42 -6.67
C MET A 261 -12.26 -0.93 -5.41
N HIS A 262 -11.77 -2.16 -5.39
CA HIS A 262 -11.11 -2.72 -4.21
C HIS A 262 -9.70 -2.15 -4.06
N ARG A 263 -9.22 -2.01 -2.82
CA ARG A 263 -7.83 -1.62 -2.53
C ARG A 263 -7.20 -2.64 -1.60
N ARG A 264 -5.97 -3.05 -1.90
CA ARG A 264 -5.16 -3.84 -0.99
C ARG A 264 -4.61 -2.95 0.13
N HIS A 265 -4.68 -3.44 1.37
CA HIS A 265 -4.14 -2.72 2.51
C HIS A 265 -2.61 -2.89 2.60
N GLY A 266 -1.91 -1.83 3.01
CA GLY A 266 -0.47 -1.88 3.30
C GLY A 266 0.45 -1.80 2.09
N VAL A 267 -0.09 -1.80 0.87
CA VAL A 267 0.66 -1.70 -0.39
C VAL A 267 0.50 -0.28 -0.96
N ARG A 268 1.61 0.31 -1.44
CA ARG A 268 1.65 1.58 -2.18
C ARG A 268 3.00 1.74 -2.89
N LEU A 269 3.01 2.43 -4.03
CA LEU A 269 4.22 2.65 -4.83
C LEU A 269 5.21 3.55 -4.08
N SER A 270 4.73 4.70 -3.63
CA SER A 270 5.51 5.70 -2.91
C SER A 270 5.06 5.77 -1.44
N PRO A 271 5.90 5.35 -0.47
CA PRO A 271 5.56 5.35 0.96
C PRO A 271 5.13 6.73 1.50
N PHE A 272 5.80 7.78 1.03
CA PHE A 272 5.68 9.15 1.53
C PHE A 272 4.62 9.99 0.82
N ASP A 273 4.13 9.55 -0.34
CA ASP A 273 3.12 10.27 -1.09
C ASP A 273 1.71 10.00 -0.54
N SER A 274 0.79 10.91 -0.87
CA SER A 274 -0.62 10.77 -0.49
C SER A 274 -1.25 9.54 -1.13
N ASP A 275 -2.26 9.00 -0.46
CA ASP A 275 -3.02 7.85 -0.95
C ASP A 275 -3.82 8.20 -2.22
N LEU A 276 -3.75 7.33 -3.23
CA LEU A 276 -4.40 7.52 -4.53
C LEU A 276 -5.90 7.76 -4.38
N LYS A 277 -6.59 6.91 -3.61
CA LYS A 277 -8.04 7.05 -3.41
C LYS A 277 -8.40 8.35 -2.73
N LYS A 278 -7.57 8.80 -1.76
CA LYS A 278 -7.79 10.08 -1.08
C LYS A 278 -7.69 11.26 -2.05
N VAL A 279 -6.65 11.30 -2.88
CA VAL A 279 -6.42 12.41 -3.84
C VAL A 279 -7.54 12.47 -4.87
N ILE A 280 -7.86 11.35 -5.52
CA ILE A 280 -8.88 11.29 -6.57
C ILE A 280 -10.28 11.54 -5.99
N SER A 281 -10.60 11.01 -4.80
CA SER A 281 -11.89 11.28 -4.14
C SER A 281 -12.07 12.75 -3.78
N ASN A 282 -11.00 13.41 -3.35
CA ASN A 282 -11.03 14.84 -3.08
C ASN A 282 -11.29 15.62 -4.37
N TRP A 283 -10.63 15.27 -5.47
CA TRP A 283 -10.90 15.88 -6.78
C TRP A 283 -12.36 15.72 -7.19
N PHE A 284 -12.94 14.52 -7.12
CA PHE A 284 -14.36 14.30 -7.42
C PHE A 284 -15.27 15.20 -6.58
N THR A 285 -15.00 15.32 -5.28
CA THR A 285 -15.81 16.14 -4.36
C THR A 285 -15.78 17.62 -4.76
N GLN A 286 -14.59 18.13 -5.09
CA GLN A 286 -14.42 19.52 -5.51
C GLN A 286 -15.07 19.79 -6.87
N GLU A 287 -14.86 18.91 -7.85
CA GLU A 287 -15.40 19.07 -9.20
C GLU A 287 -16.94 19.01 -9.22
N ILE A 288 -17.53 18.05 -8.46
CA ILE A 288 -18.98 17.97 -8.30
C ILE A 288 -19.53 19.24 -7.61
N GLY A 289 -18.82 19.76 -6.59
CA GLY A 289 -19.20 20.99 -5.91
C GLY A 289 -19.18 22.19 -6.86
N PHE A 290 -18.08 22.36 -7.60
CA PHE A 290 -17.90 23.44 -8.57
C PHE A 290 -19.00 23.44 -9.64
N LEU A 291 -19.30 22.29 -10.25
CA LEU A 291 -20.34 22.20 -11.28
C LEU A 291 -21.75 22.45 -10.74
N LYS A 292 -22.04 22.06 -9.49
CA LYS A 292 -23.32 22.37 -8.84
C LYS A 292 -23.50 23.87 -8.64
N GLU A 293 -22.46 24.55 -8.15
CA GLU A 293 -22.45 26.00 -7.97
C GLU A 293 -22.60 26.71 -9.33
N GLN A 294 -21.87 26.28 -10.36
CA GLN A 294 -21.89 26.89 -11.69
C GLN A 294 -23.23 26.72 -12.41
N SER A 295 -23.88 25.56 -12.28
CA SER A 295 -25.14 25.26 -12.97
C SER A 295 -26.39 25.75 -12.24
N GLY A 296 -26.23 26.39 -11.08
CA GLY A 296 -27.35 26.75 -10.22
C GLY A 296 -28.17 25.52 -9.80
N TRP A 297 -27.52 24.34 -9.73
CA TRP A 297 -28.14 23.06 -9.42
C TRP A 297 -28.80 23.13 -8.03
N SER A 298 -30.08 23.49 -8.04
CA SER A 298 -30.99 23.34 -6.92
C SER A 298 -31.64 21.99 -7.13
N ALA A 299 -31.34 21.02 -6.25
CA ALA A 299 -31.99 19.72 -6.30
C ALA A 299 -33.41 19.83 -5.76
N ASP A 300 -34.28 20.57 -6.45
CA ASP A 300 -35.70 20.66 -6.07
C ASP A 300 -36.52 19.64 -6.88
N PRO A 301 -37.35 18.80 -6.21
CA PRO A 301 -38.46 18.11 -6.85
C PRO A 301 -39.45 19.15 -7.43
N PRO A 302 -40.34 18.80 -8.37
CA PRO A 302 -41.34 19.74 -8.87
C PRO A 302 -42.33 20.07 -7.74
N GLY A 303 -42.14 21.22 -7.11
CA GLY A 303 -42.95 21.68 -5.98
C GLY A 303 -42.45 23.02 -5.46
N ASP A 304 -43.09 24.08 -5.94
CA ASP A 304 -42.99 25.49 -5.57
C ASP A 304 -42.55 25.77 -4.10
N LEU A 305 -41.32 26.28 -3.91
CA LEU A 305 -40.79 26.69 -2.60
C LEU A 305 -39.99 28.00 -2.65
N SER A 306 -40.37 28.93 -3.54
CA SER A 306 -39.77 30.27 -3.57
C SER A 306 -40.02 31.11 -2.30
N ALA A 307 -40.71 30.56 -1.29
CA ALA A 307 -41.01 31.20 0.00
C ALA A 307 -40.07 30.82 1.17
N LEU A 308 -39.01 30.03 1.01
CA LEU A 308 -38.15 29.61 2.14
C LEU A 308 -36.65 29.93 2.00
N ARG A 309 -36.28 31.08 1.43
CA ARG A 309 -34.86 31.54 1.39
C ARG A 309 -34.30 32.06 2.73
N THR A 310 -34.80 31.57 3.87
CA THR A 310 -34.20 31.81 5.20
C THR A 310 -34.41 30.63 6.13
N ALA A 311 -33.72 29.51 5.89
CA ALA A 311 -33.40 28.51 6.91
C ALA A 311 -32.33 27.56 6.36
N ALA A 312 -31.33 27.22 7.17
CA ALA A 312 -30.31 26.23 6.85
C ALA A 312 -30.95 24.88 6.46
N GLU A 313 -30.39 24.19 5.46
CA GLU A 313 -30.88 22.88 5.02
C GLU A 313 -30.91 21.83 6.16
N PRO A 314 -32.04 21.16 6.41
CA PRO A 314 -32.14 20.00 7.28
C PRO A 314 -32.03 18.71 6.45
N GLY A 315 -30.83 18.13 6.40
CA GLY A 315 -30.60 16.82 5.76
C GLY A 315 -29.35 16.07 6.20
N ALA A 316 -28.49 16.67 7.05
CA ALA A 316 -27.40 15.93 7.68
C ALA A 316 -27.99 14.95 8.72
N LEU A 317 -27.65 13.67 8.64
CA LEU A 317 -27.90 12.70 9.70
C LEU A 317 -27.23 13.20 10.99
N LYS A 318 -28.00 13.92 11.83
CA LYS A 318 -27.49 14.45 13.10
C LYS A 318 -27.44 13.33 14.13
N VAL A 319 -26.31 13.24 14.83
CA VAL A 319 -26.16 12.34 15.96
C VAL A 319 -26.85 12.96 17.18
N LEU A 320 -27.86 12.26 17.71
CA LEU A 320 -28.51 12.64 18.95
C LEU A 320 -27.58 12.34 20.13
N VAL A 321 -27.10 13.39 20.79
CA VAL A 321 -26.28 13.30 22.00
C VAL A 321 -27.17 13.55 23.21
N LEU A 322 -27.22 12.59 24.13
CA LEU A 322 -28.01 12.68 25.37
C LEU A 322 -27.34 13.57 26.43
N LEU A 323 -26.83 14.72 26.02
CA LEU A 323 -26.22 15.75 26.87
C LEU A 323 -26.79 17.12 26.51
N SER A 324 -26.70 18.09 27.43
CA SER A 324 -27.04 19.47 27.12
C SER A 324 -25.99 20.11 26.20
N VAL A 325 -26.36 21.20 25.53
CA VAL A 325 -25.44 22.00 24.70
C VAL A 325 -24.20 22.44 25.48
N ASP A 326 -24.41 22.77 26.76
CA ASP A 326 -23.38 23.33 27.63
C ASP A 326 -22.40 22.24 28.09
N GLN A 327 -22.93 21.03 28.35
CA GLN A 327 -22.15 19.83 28.66
C GLN A 327 -21.31 19.36 27.46
N ILE A 328 -21.87 19.38 26.25
CA ILE A 328 -21.12 19.09 25.02
C ILE A 328 -19.98 20.10 24.84
N GLY A 329 -20.27 21.38 25.06
CA GLY A 329 -19.25 22.43 25.02
C GLY A 329 -18.12 22.23 26.02
N LEU A 330 -18.43 21.74 27.23
CA LEU A 330 -17.43 21.44 28.26
C LEU A 330 -16.50 20.30 27.84
N ILE A 331 -17.05 19.24 27.24
CA ILE A 331 -16.27 18.10 26.75
C ILE A 331 -15.34 18.54 25.62
N LEU A 332 -15.87 19.23 24.61
CA LEU A 332 -15.05 19.70 23.48
C LEU A 332 -13.90 20.60 23.95
N ARG A 333 -14.16 21.44 24.97
CA ARG A 333 -13.15 22.29 25.59
C ARG A 333 -12.09 21.49 26.34
N ALA A 334 -12.49 20.48 27.10
CA ALA A 334 -11.55 19.60 27.79
C ALA A 334 -10.62 18.89 26.79
N LEU A 335 -11.18 18.39 25.68
CA LEU A 335 -10.42 17.71 24.62
C LEU A 335 -9.42 18.64 23.91
N ASP A 336 -9.82 19.88 23.61
CA ASP A 336 -8.92 20.89 23.03
C ASP A 336 -7.83 21.31 24.03
N SER A 337 -8.19 21.54 25.29
CA SER A 337 -7.25 21.95 26.36
C SER A 337 -6.21 20.87 26.66
N LEU A 338 -6.62 19.61 26.62
CA LEU A 338 -5.72 18.44 26.76
C LEU A 338 -4.99 18.10 25.45
N ARG A 339 -5.18 18.88 24.37
CA ARG A 339 -4.57 18.68 23.05
C ARG A 339 -4.89 17.30 22.44
N ILE A 340 -5.99 16.69 22.85
CA ILE A 340 -6.50 15.43 22.29
C ILE A 340 -7.04 15.68 20.88
N ILE A 341 -7.64 16.86 20.65
CA ILE A 341 -8.07 17.32 19.34
C ILE A 341 -7.12 18.41 18.84
N LYS A 342 -6.73 18.35 17.56
CA LYS A 342 -5.89 19.37 16.90
C LYS A 342 -6.68 20.12 15.84
N ALA A 343 -6.98 21.40 16.11
CA ALA A 343 -7.66 22.29 15.18
C ALA A 343 -6.96 23.65 15.09
N ARG A 344 -7.25 24.42 14.03
CA ARG A 344 -6.72 25.78 13.83
C ARG A 344 -7.17 26.77 14.91
N SER A 345 -8.31 26.51 15.55
CA SER A 345 -8.85 27.27 16.68
C SER A 345 -10.02 26.53 17.31
N MET A 346 -10.36 26.87 18.56
CA MET A 346 -11.56 26.35 19.24
C MET A 346 -12.86 26.68 18.47
N ASN A 347 -12.87 27.81 17.77
CA ASN A 347 -13.95 28.18 16.86
C ASN A 347 -14.15 27.16 15.74
N ALA A 348 -13.04 26.70 15.15
CA ALA A 348 -13.09 25.71 14.09
C ALA A 348 -13.63 24.37 14.60
N VAL A 349 -13.36 24.00 15.87
CA VAL A 349 -13.91 22.80 16.51
C VAL A 349 -15.44 22.88 16.64
N PHE A 350 -15.97 24.00 17.13
CA PHE A 350 -17.42 24.16 17.26
C PHE A 350 -18.13 24.23 15.91
N GLN A 351 -17.56 24.94 14.93
CA GLN A 351 -18.13 25.05 13.59
C GLN A 351 -18.12 23.70 12.84
N SER A 352 -17.12 22.84 13.07
CA SER A 352 -17.02 21.55 12.40
C SER A 352 -17.89 20.46 13.04
N ILE A 353 -18.17 20.54 14.35
CA ILE A 353 -18.87 19.49 15.08
C ILE A 353 -20.36 19.82 15.27
N ALA A 354 -20.70 21.07 15.65
CA ALA A 354 -22.07 21.44 16.02
C ALA A 354 -23.14 21.17 14.94
N PRO A 355 -22.88 21.34 13.62
CA PRO A 355 -23.88 21.06 12.59
C PRO A 355 -24.34 19.59 12.53
N PHE A 356 -23.52 18.67 13.04
CA PHE A 356 -23.77 17.23 13.00
C PHE A 356 -24.33 16.67 14.31
N LEU A 357 -24.56 17.51 15.31
CA LEU A 357 -25.08 17.10 16.61
C LEU A 357 -26.50 17.64 16.82
N SER A 358 -27.30 16.86 17.55
CA SER A 358 -28.58 17.28 18.12
C SER A 358 -28.65 16.87 19.60
N THR A 359 -29.53 17.51 20.36
CA THR A 359 -29.81 17.15 21.76
C THR A 359 -31.30 16.89 21.92
N PRO A 360 -31.74 16.17 22.97
CA PRO A 360 -33.17 15.92 23.20
C PRO A 360 -34.04 17.19 23.25
N ARG A 361 -33.44 18.33 23.59
CA ARG A 361 -34.13 19.62 23.72
C ARG A 361 -33.97 20.53 22.50
N LYS A 362 -32.99 20.27 21.63
CA LYS A 362 -32.67 21.15 20.50
C LYS A 362 -32.06 20.37 19.34
N ALA A 363 -32.79 20.35 18.22
CA ALA A 363 -32.36 19.71 16.97
C ALA A 363 -31.24 20.50 16.27
N ASP A 364 -31.29 21.83 16.32
CA ASP A 364 -30.30 22.72 15.70
C ASP A 364 -29.43 23.42 16.73
N LEU A 365 -28.16 23.02 16.79
CA LEU A 365 -27.20 23.60 17.72
C LEU A 365 -26.52 24.81 17.09
N SER A 366 -26.61 25.97 17.75
CA SER A 366 -25.82 27.14 17.38
C SER A 366 -24.41 26.96 17.93
N TRP A 367 -23.43 26.89 17.04
CA TRP A 367 -22.01 26.80 17.40
C TRP A 367 -21.56 28.00 18.25
N ASP A 368 -22.13 29.18 18.01
CA ASP A 368 -21.78 30.41 18.73
C ASP A 368 -22.35 30.42 20.16
N SER A 369 -23.57 29.91 20.33
CA SER A 369 -24.14 29.67 21.66
C SER A 369 -23.42 28.57 22.42
N MET A 370 -23.02 27.49 21.75
CA MET A 370 -22.28 26.40 22.38
C MET A 370 -20.89 26.86 22.82
N ARG A 371 -20.23 27.69 22.00
CA ARG A 371 -18.95 28.29 22.34
C ARG A 371 -19.07 29.23 23.53
N SER A 372 -19.94 30.23 23.48
CA SER A 372 -20.04 31.24 24.55
C SER A 372 -20.31 30.60 25.91
N LYS A 373 -21.21 29.61 25.95
CA LYS A 373 -21.52 28.86 27.16
C LYS A 373 -20.42 27.88 27.58
N SER A 374 -19.52 27.50 26.67
CA SER A 374 -18.31 26.76 27.01
C SER A 374 -17.25 27.56 27.80
N TYR A 375 -17.51 28.83 28.15
CA TYR A 375 -16.61 29.60 29.02
C TYR A 375 -17.24 29.89 30.40
N ALA A 376 -18.54 29.70 30.55
CA ALA A 376 -19.29 30.00 31.77
C ALA A 376 -20.18 28.81 32.14
N PHE A 377 -19.56 27.78 32.75
CA PHE A 377 -20.26 26.55 33.11
C PHE A 377 -20.85 26.61 34.51
N GLU A 378 -22.05 26.08 34.68
CA GLU A 378 -22.63 25.82 35.99
C GLU A 378 -21.96 24.60 36.64
N GLU A 379 -21.85 24.62 37.98
CA GLU A 379 -21.24 23.52 38.73
C GLU A 379 -21.99 22.18 38.52
N LYS A 380 -23.30 22.27 38.28
CA LYS A 380 -24.16 21.12 37.95
C LYS A 380 -23.78 20.45 36.63
N ASP A 381 -23.40 21.22 35.62
CA ASP A 381 -22.99 20.68 34.32
C ASP A 381 -21.64 19.97 34.40
N LYS A 382 -20.70 20.51 35.21
CA LYS A 382 -19.43 19.84 35.48
C LYS A 382 -19.63 18.48 36.13
N LEU A 383 -20.43 18.42 37.20
CA LEU A 383 -20.71 17.17 37.90
C LEU A 383 -21.38 16.14 36.98
N THR A 384 -22.24 16.59 36.06
CA THR A 384 -22.90 15.70 35.10
C THR A 384 -21.89 15.15 34.08
N VAL A 385 -21.02 16.00 33.53
CA VAL A 385 -19.98 15.58 32.58
C VAL A 385 -18.97 14.64 33.23
N ILE A 386 -18.54 14.90 34.47
CA ILE A 386 -17.63 14.01 35.21
C ILE A 386 -18.25 12.62 35.35
N LYS A 387 -19.51 12.52 35.82
CA LYS A 387 -20.20 11.23 35.94
C LYS A 387 -20.30 10.47 34.62
N VAL A 388 -20.55 11.17 33.51
CA VAL A 388 -20.63 10.56 32.18
C VAL A 388 -19.26 10.00 31.75
N LEU A 389 -18.19 10.77 31.98
CA LEU A 389 -16.83 10.33 31.64
C LEU A 389 -16.35 9.18 32.54
N GLU A 390 -16.72 9.16 33.82
CA GLU A 390 -16.46 8.03 34.73
C GLU A 390 -17.16 6.75 34.28
N SER A 391 -18.41 6.83 33.82
CA SER A 391 -19.12 5.70 33.22
C SER A 391 -18.43 5.19 31.96
N VAL A 392 -17.95 6.09 31.09
CA VAL A 392 -17.16 5.74 29.90
C VAL A 392 -15.86 5.05 30.28
N ILE A 393 -15.13 5.56 31.27
CA ILE A 393 -13.90 4.94 31.78
C ILE A 393 -14.19 3.53 32.33
N THR A 394 -15.28 3.37 33.06
CA THR A 394 -15.69 2.06 33.64
C THR A 394 -15.96 1.06 32.53
N TRP A 395 -16.75 1.43 31.52
CA TRP A 395 -17.03 0.58 30.36
C TRP A 395 -15.75 0.20 29.59
N ILE A 396 -14.83 1.16 29.39
CA ILE A 396 -13.54 0.89 28.73
C ILE A 396 -12.66 -0.08 29.54
N LYS A 397 -12.77 -0.11 30.87
CA LYS A 397 -12.00 -1.03 31.72
C LYS A 397 -12.58 -2.45 31.75
N GLU A 398 -13.87 -2.61 31.48
CA GLU A 398 -14.56 -3.90 31.45
C GLU A 398 -14.42 -4.62 30.10
N TYR A 399 -14.04 -3.90 29.04
CA TYR A 399 -13.74 -4.40 27.69
C TYR A 399 -12.23 -4.52 27.48
#